data_AF-A0A2V6PP47-F1
#
_entry.id   AF-A0A2V6PP47-F1
#
_cell.length_a   1.000
_cell.length_b   1.000
_cell.length_c   1.000
_cell.angle_alpha   90.00
_cell.angle_beta   90.00
_cell.angle_gamma   90.00
#
_symmetry.space_group_name_H-M   'P 1'
#
loop_
_entity.id
_entity.type
_entity.pdbx_description
1 polymer ?
#
loop_
_entity_poly.entity_id
_entity_poly.type
_entity_poly.pdbx_seq_one_letter_code
_entity_poly.pdbx_strand_id
1 'polypeptide(L)'
;MKTHWRSFLALAMFAVATSRADELLFQDDFKGKLGDGWSWVREHREFWRVTQRGLEVRIEPGNMWGPANDARNLLVRGAPDATKGEVEVSVYVENTPSEQY
;
A
#
# COMPACT_ATOMS: atom_id res chain seq x y z
N MET A 1 43.39 -59.12 5.01
CA MET A 1 43.29 -57.73 5.51
C MET A 1 42.08 -57.09 4.84
N LYS A 2 40.96 -56.93 5.55
CA LYS A 2 39.73 -56.29 5.03
C LYS A 2 39.47 -55.05 5.87
N THR A 3 39.75 -53.88 5.34
CA THR A 3 39.47 -52.59 5.99
C THR A 3 38.09 -52.12 5.57
N HIS A 4 37.12 -52.22 6.48
CA HIS A 4 35.79 -51.65 6.30
C HIS A 4 35.81 -50.18 6.75
N TRP A 5 35.77 -49.26 5.79
CA TRP A 5 35.61 -47.83 6.06
C TRP A 5 34.15 -47.58 6.45
N ARG A 6 33.90 -47.38 7.74
CA ARG A 6 32.59 -46.96 8.24
C ARG A 6 32.42 -45.46 7.94
N SER A 7 31.66 -45.14 6.91
CA SER A 7 31.19 -43.77 6.67
C SER A 7 30.12 -43.42 7.71
N PHE A 8 30.42 -42.50 8.62
CA PHE A 8 29.42 -41.84 9.45
C PHE A 8 28.79 -40.70 8.64
N LEU A 9 27.50 -40.80 8.33
CA LEU A 9 26.73 -39.72 7.75
C LEU A 9 26.13 -38.89 8.90
N ALA A 10 26.69 -37.71 9.16
CA ALA A 10 26.08 -36.74 10.07
C ALA A 10 25.05 -35.91 9.29
N LEU A 11 23.75 -36.13 9.58
CA LEU A 11 22.66 -35.34 9.01
C LEU A 11 22.45 -34.09 9.86
N ALA A 12 22.98 -32.95 9.42
CA ALA A 12 22.72 -31.66 10.04
C ALA A 12 21.35 -31.15 9.58
N MET A 13 20.36 -31.14 10.49
CA MET A 13 19.10 -30.43 10.26
C MET A 13 19.33 -28.92 10.37
N PHE A 14 19.36 -28.23 9.22
CA PHE A 14 19.20 -26.79 9.18
C PHE A 14 17.72 -26.45 9.42
N ALA A 15 17.40 -25.94 10.59
CA ALA A 15 16.11 -25.27 10.81
C ALA A 15 16.16 -23.94 10.05
N VAL A 16 15.51 -23.89 8.88
CA VAL A 16 15.30 -22.64 8.15
C VAL A 16 14.22 -21.87 8.91
N ALA A 17 14.63 -20.81 9.62
CA ALA A 17 13.69 -19.81 10.09
C ALA A 17 13.17 -19.05 8.87
N THR A 18 11.94 -19.36 8.43
CA THR A 18 11.26 -18.55 7.43
C THR A 18 10.87 -17.22 8.07
N SER A 19 11.65 -16.17 7.82
CA SER A 19 11.16 -14.81 7.99
C SER A 19 9.97 -14.63 7.04
N ARG A 20 8.76 -14.48 7.59
CA ARG A 20 7.64 -13.97 6.77
C ARG A 20 7.99 -12.53 6.43
N ALA A 21 8.42 -12.30 5.19
CA ALA A 21 8.34 -10.95 4.64
C ALA A 21 6.85 -10.58 4.60
N ASP A 22 6.51 -9.37 5.04
CA ASP A 22 5.14 -8.88 4.91
C ASP A 22 4.73 -8.94 3.44
N GLU A 23 3.57 -9.55 3.18
CA GLU A 23 3.07 -9.74 1.83
C GLU A 23 2.59 -8.40 1.26
N LEU A 24 3.25 -7.92 0.20
CA LEU A 24 2.78 -6.74 -0.52
C LEU A 24 1.52 -7.08 -1.32
N LEU A 25 0.36 -6.73 -0.77
CA LEU A 25 -0.94 -7.00 -1.41
C LEU A 25 -1.20 -6.10 -2.63
N PHE A 26 -0.71 -4.86 -2.59
CA PHE A 26 -0.91 -3.87 -3.66
C PHE A 26 0.03 -2.67 -3.50
N GLN A 27 0.48 -2.12 -4.63
CA GLN A 27 1.18 -0.84 -4.70
C GLN A 27 0.75 -0.09 -5.97
N ASP A 28 0.61 1.23 -5.85
CA ASP A 28 0.42 2.12 -7.00
C ASP A 28 1.28 3.37 -6.82
N ASP A 29 2.18 3.60 -7.78
CA ASP A 29 3.04 4.78 -7.82
C ASP A 29 2.35 5.99 -8.48
N PHE A 30 1.16 5.78 -9.06
CA PHE A 30 0.40 6.79 -9.80
C PHE A 30 1.20 7.45 -10.92
N LYS A 31 2.03 6.70 -11.66
CA LYS A 31 2.85 7.24 -12.74
C LYS A 31 2.09 7.23 -14.06
N GLY A 32 1.62 8.40 -14.48
CA GLY A 32 0.92 8.62 -15.75
C GLY A 32 -0.53 8.12 -15.81
N LYS A 33 -0.96 7.25 -14.90
CA LYS A 33 -2.36 6.82 -14.71
C LYS A 33 -2.61 6.30 -13.29
N LEU A 34 -3.89 6.20 -12.92
CA LEU A 34 -4.31 5.41 -11.77
C LEU A 34 -4.32 3.91 -12.15
N GLY A 35 -3.91 3.04 -11.23
CA GLY A 35 -4.11 1.60 -11.35
C GLY A 35 -5.57 1.19 -11.28
N ASP A 36 -5.83 -0.09 -11.49
CA ASP A 36 -7.20 -0.63 -11.45
C ASP A 36 -7.74 -0.67 -10.01
N GLY A 37 -9.07 -0.52 -9.88
CA GLY A 37 -9.77 -0.63 -8.59
C GLY A 37 -9.83 0.66 -7.77
N TRP A 38 -9.23 1.75 -8.25
CA TRP A 38 -9.45 3.08 -7.71
C TRP A 38 -10.79 3.68 -8.16
N SER A 39 -11.39 4.49 -7.30
CA SER A 39 -12.60 5.24 -7.59
C SER A 39 -12.60 6.57 -6.86
N TRP A 40 -13.19 7.59 -7.47
CA TRP A 40 -13.36 8.90 -6.86
C TRP A 40 -14.73 9.00 -6.20
N VAL A 41 -14.75 9.48 -4.96
CA VAL A 41 -15.96 9.93 -4.30
C VAL A 41 -16.04 11.46 -4.45
N ARG A 42 -17.15 11.94 -5.01
CA ARG A 42 -17.43 13.37 -5.25
C ARG A 42 -16.31 14.05 -6.05
N GLU A 43 -16.05 13.48 -7.21
CA GLU A 43 -14.98 13.93 -8.08
C GLU A 43 -15.18 15.38 -8.54
N HIS A 44 -14.08 16.14 -8.48
CA HIS A 44 -13.91 17.41 -9.14
C HIS A 44 -12.69 17.29 -10.06
N ARG A 45 -12.92 16.84 -11.30
CA ARG A 45 -11.88 16.39 -12.24
C ARG A 45 -10.75 17.39 -12.48
N GLU A 46 -11.06 18.68 -12.50
CA GLU A 46 -10.09 19.77 -12.72
C GLU A 46 -9.11 19.97 -11.56
N PHE A 47 -9.39 19.37 -10.40
CA PHE A 47 -8.65 19.56 -9.15
C PHE A 47 -7.74 18.38 -8.81
N TRP A 48 -7.57 17.44 -9.74
CA TRP A 48 -6.56 16.41 -9.64
C TRP A 48 -5.94 16.10 -11.00
N ARG A 49 -4.69 15.67 -10.98
CA ARG A 49 -4.03 15.15 -12.18
C ARG A 49 -3.03 14.07 -11.80
N VAL A 50 -2.83 13.15 -12.73
CA VAL A 50 -1.74 12.18 -12.62
C VAL A 50 -0.59 12.67 -13.48
N THR A 51 0.61 12.69 -12.89
CA THR A 51 1.84 13.12 -13.56
C THR A 51 2.86 11.97 -13.57
N GLN A 52 4.08 12.23 -14.03
CA GLN A 52 5.17 11.27 -13.91
C GLN A 52 5.73 11.18 -12.47
N ARG A 53 5.39 12.13 -11.60
CA ARG A 53 5.81 12.15 -10.18
C ARG A 53 4.82 11.44 -9.25
N GLY A 54 3.58 11.25 -9.70
CA GLY A 54 2.51 10.66 -8.92
C GLY A 54 1.18 11.38 -9.12
N LEU A 55 0.26 11.15 -8.20
CA LEU A 55 -1.03 11.84 -8.12
C LEU A 55 -0.87 13.19 -7.41
N GLU A 56 -1.33 14.25 -8.05
CA GLU A 56 -1.45 15.59 -7.46
C GLU A 56 -2.93 15.91 -7.25
N VAL A 57 -3.30 16.26 -6.01
CA VAL A 57 -4.67 16.65 -5.64
C VAL A 57 -4.63 18.06 -5.04
N ARG A 58 -5.47 18.95 -5.57
CA ARG A 58 -5.70 20.26 -4.99
C ARG A 58 -6.74 20.13 -3.87
N ILE A 59 -6.34 20.46 -2.65
CA ILE A 59 -7.24 20.47 -1.49
C ILE A 59 -8.34 21.52 -1.66
N GLU A 60 -9.56 21.13 -1.33
CA GLU A 60 -10.76 21.97 -1.33
C GLU A 60 -11.34 22.06 0.10
N PRO A 61 -12.09 23.13 0.43
CA PRO A 61 -12.88 23.17 1.64
C PRO A 61 -13.87 21.99 1.72
N GLY A 62 -14.15 21.55 2.93
CA GLY A 62 -15.07 20.45 3.23
C GLY A 62 -14.46 19.45 4.20
N ASN A 63 -15.27 18.55 4.72
CA ASN A 63 -14.82 17.54 5.68
C ASN A 63 -15.51 16.19 5.49
N MET A 64 -15.02 15.15 6.17
CA MET A 64 -15.56 13.78 6.08
C MET A 64 -16.50 13.41 7.24
N TRP A 65 -16.81 14.37 8.12
CA TRP A 65 -17.42 14.10 9.41
C TRP A 65 -18.79 14.78 9.55
N GLY A 66 -19.60 14.25 10.46
CA GLY A 66 -20.90 14.83 10.82
C GLY A 66 -21.87 14.97 9.64
N PRO A 67 -22.91 15.81 9.80
CA PRO A 67 -23.94 15.98 8.77
C PRO A 67 -23.45 16.60 7.45
N ALA A 68 -22.37 17.39 7.49
CA ALA A 68 -21.83 18.04 6.30
C ALA A 68 -21.22 17.01 5.33
N ASN A 69 -20.25 16.22 5.82
CA ASN A 69 -19.54 15.18 5.05
C ASN A 69 -19.43 15.53 3.56
N ASP A 70 -18.81 16.66 3.24
CA ASP A 70 -18.82 17.36 1.95
C ASP A 70 -17.44 17.47 1.26
N ALA A 71 -16.37 16.91 1.86
CA ALA A 71 -15.04 16.78 1.25
C ALA A 71 -15.05 16.19 -0.18
N ARG A 72 -14.35 16.85 -1.11
CA ARG A 72 -14.24 16.44 -2.52
C ARG A 72 -12.92 15.72 -2.83
N ASN A 73 -12.87 15.04 -3.96
CA ASN A 73 -11.68 14.33 -4.45
C ASN A 73 -11.10 13.31 -3.46
N LEU A 74 -11.97 12.50 -2.88
CA LEU A 74 -11.57 11.36 -2.06
C LEU A 74 -11.28 10.18 -2.98
N LEU A 75 -10.01 9.79 -3.09
CA LEU A 75 -9.59 8.60 -3.83
C LEU A 75 -9.69 7.36 -2.93
N VAL A 76 -10.49 6.38 -3.33
CA VAL A 76 -10.73 5.17 -2.54
C VAL A 76 -10.57 3.90 -3.37
N ARG A 77 -10.14 2.83 -2.72
CA ARG A 77 -10.12 1.45 -3.24
C ARG A 77 -10.65 0.48 -2.18
N GLY A 78 -11.08 -0.69 -2.60
CA GLY A 78 -11.48 -1.75 -1.69
C GLY A 78 -10.33 -2.14 -0.75
N ALA A 79 -10.60 -2.15 0.56
CA ALA A 79 -9.66 -2.65 1.54
C ALA A 79 -9.57 -4.19 1.47
N PRO A 80 -8.39 -4.79 1.72
CA PRO A 80 -8.28 -6.22 1.89
C PRO A 80 -9.09 -6.69 3.12
N ASP A 81 -9.45 -7.97 3.13
CA ASP A 81 -10.22 -8.58 4.21
C ASP A 81 -9.42 -8.64 5.51
N ALA A 82 -9.67 -7.69 6.40
CA ALA A 82 -9.00 -7.57 7.69
C ALA A 82 -9.30 -8.72 8.68
N THR A 83 -10.21 -9.66 8.36
CA THR A 83 -10.41 -10.87 9.17
C THR A 83 -9.33 -11.92 8.94
N LYS A 84 -8.55 -11.79 7.86
CA LYS A 84 -7.49 -12.73 7.49
C LYS A 84 -6.13 -12.39 8.10
N GLY A 85 -6.00 -11.22 8.69
CA GLY A 85 -4.77 -10.73 9.30
C GLY A 85 -4.76 -9.21 9.45
N GLU A 86 -3.73 -8.70 10.09
CA GLU A 86 -3.48 -7.27 10.19
C GLU A 86 -3.16 -6.68 8.80
N VAL A 87 -3.64 -5.47 8.55
CA VAL A 87 -3.46 -4.76 7.28
C VAL A 87 -2.71 -3.48 7.57
N GLU A 88 -1.57 -3.31 6.90
CA GLU A 88 -0.87 -2.03 6.84
C GLU A 88 -1.24 -1.30 5.55
N VAL A 89 -1.49 0.01 5.67
CA VAL A 89 -1.62 0.91 4.54
C VAL A 89 -0.68 2.09 4.75
N SER A 90 0.25 2.25 3.82
CA SER A 90 1.27 3.30 3.84
C SER A 90 1.14 4.16 2.59
N VAL A 91 1.26 5.48 2.76
CA VAL A 91 1.22 6.46 1.68
C VAL A 91 2.29 7.52 1.89
N TYR A 92 3.00 7.86 0.82
CA TYR A 92 3.90 9.00 0.81
C TYR A 92 3.15 10.24 0.33
N VAL A 93 3.21 11.33 1.12
CA VAL A 93 2.54 12.59 0.81
C VAL A 93 3.54 13.74 0.94
N GLU A 94 3.62 14.55 -0.11
CA GLU A 94 4.29 15.86 -0.08
C GLU A 94 3.22 16.95 -0.15
N ASN A 95 3.31 17.93 0.74
CA ASN A 95 2.49 19.13 0.67
C ASN A 95 3.30 20.38 1.09
N THR A 96 2.88 21.54 0.60
CA THR A 96 3.41 22.84 1.03
C THR A 96 2.21 23.76 1.29
N PRO A 97 1.59 23.66 2.47
CA PRO A 97 0.43 24.49 2.80
C PRO A 97 0.79 25.97 2.74
N SER A 98 -0.04 26.76 2.07
CA SER A 98 0.10 28.22 2.02
C SER A 98 -0.86 28.95 2.95
N GLU A 99 -1.92 28.27 3.41
CA GLU A 99 -3.00 28.83 4.23
C GLU A 99 -3.45 27.79 5.27
N GLN A 100 -4.05 28.25 6.37
CA GLN A 100 -4.75 27.41 7.35
C GLN A 100 -6.26 27.63 7.20
N TYR A 101 -7.03 26.53 7.14
CA TYR A 101 -8.49 26.53 7.03
C TYR A 101 -9.12 25.83 8.24
#